data_AF-A0AAW0YC86-F1
#
_entry.id   AF-A0AAW0YC86-F1
#
_cell.length_a   1.000
_cell.length_b   1.000
_cell.length_c   1.000
_cell.angle_alpha   90.00
_cell.angle_beta   90.00
_cell.angle_gamma   90.00
#
_symmetry.space_group_name_H-M   'P 1'
#
loop_
_entity.id
_entity.type
_entity.pdbx_description
1 polymer ?
#
loop_
_entity_poly.entity_id
_entity_poly.type
_entity_poly.pdbx_seq_one_letter_code
_entity_poly.pdbx_strand_id
1 'polypeptide(L)'
;MISCASPRGVHENVVFTASVPCEVKTLIKTSHSMDKLTFRRMIKLGLGFLQGSLGQEECEAVMKQLCESSHTATEESVLNTCIQYAGVVSLLRAALRVNTLTARQDVFLADLTNIGLPEEFASDVCKVVYGSARLDIDKQLISTTPALPVMTNLNWRVEVTISSSWLSRVLDPVVTLRLETSNGSSHTFQVPVSRFHQLRFTVASLLHQMEALKLSPICKKL
;
A
#
# COMPACT_ATOMS: atom_id res chain seq x y z
N MET A 1 24.12 -42.46 12.55
CA MET A 1 24.85 -41.43 11.79
C MET A 1 24.01 -41.14 10.54
N ILE A 2 22.99 -40.29 10.68
CA ILE A 2 22.09 -39.92 9.58
C ILE A 2 22.29 -38.42 9.39
N SER A 3 22.95 -38.09 8.30
CA SER A 3 23.23 -36.74 7.84
C SER A 3 21.93 -36.09 7.37
N CYS A 4 21.36 -35.19 8.17
CA CYS A 4 20.32 -34.28 7.71
C CYS A 4 20.97 -33.23 6.79
N ALA A 5 20.93 -33.49 5.48
CA ALA A 5 21.19 -32.48 4.48
C ALA A 5 20.11 -31.39 4.59
N SER A 6 20.53 -30.17 4.94
CA SER A 6 19.69 -28.99 4.84
C SER A 6 19.23 -28.81 3.40
N PRO A 7 17.92 -28.66 3.11
CA PRO A 7 17.50 -28.24 1.79
C PRO A 7 18.04 -26.83 1.54
N ARG A 8 18.59 -26.65 0.34
CA ARG A 8 19.12 -25.40 -0.20
C ARG A 8 18.10 -24.28 -0.05
N GLY A 9 18.59 -23.08 0.26
CA GLY A 9 17.79 -21.89 0.56
C GLY A 9 16.73 -21.62 -0.50
N VAL A 10 15.47 -21.62 -0.06
CA VAL A 10 14.38 -21.01 -0.80
C VAL A 10 14.63 -19.51 -0.74
N HIS A 11 15.10 -18.92 -1.85
CA HIS A 11 15.05 -17.47 -2.01
C HIS A 11 13.57 -17.09 -1.96
N GLU A 12 13.15 -16.51 -0.85
CA GLU A 12 11.79 -16.04 -0.65
C GLU A 12 11.62 -14.79 -1.53
N ASN A 13 10.92 -14.94 -2.65
CA ASN A 13 10.73 -13.85 -3.62
C ASN A 13 10.07 -12.65 -2.93
N VAL A 14 10.78 -11.54 -2.86
CA VAL A 14 10.34 -10.32 -2.18
C VAL A 14 9.23 -9.60 -2.97
N VAL A 15 9.25 -9.73 -4.30
CA VAL A 15 8.33 -8.99 -5.19
C VAL A 15 7.01 -9.73 -5.43
N PHE A 16 7.07 -11.05 -5.61
CA PHE A 16 5.89 -11.89 -5.84
C PHE A 16 5.97 -13.16 -4.98
N THR A 17 5.25 -13.16 -3.86
CA THR A 17 5.30 -14.24 -2.86
C THR A 17 4.55 -15.51 -3.28
N ALA A 18 3.60 -15.43 -4.21
CA ALA A 18 2.77 -16.57 -4.63
C ALA A 18 2.87 -16.91 -6.13
N SER A 19 2.55 -15.95 -7.01
CA SER A 19 2.63 -16.15 -8.46
C SER A 19 2.82 -14.82 -9.17
N VAL A 20 3.67 -14.82 -10.20
CA VAL A 20 3.86 -13.66 -11.06
C VAL A 20 2.61 -13.47 -11.95
N PRO A 21 1.97 -12.28 -11.92
CA PRO A 21 0.80 -11.98 -12.76
C PRO A 21 1.08 -12.20 -14.26
N CYS A 22 0.04 -12.55 -15.01
CA CYS A 22 0.15 -12.85 -16.44
C CYS A 22 0.65 -11.64 -17.24
N GLU A 23 0.25 -10.44 -16.83
CA GLU A 23 0.64 -9.14 -17.39
C GLU A 23 2.13 -8.87 -17.21
N VAL A 24 2.70 -9.30 -16.08
CA VAL A 24 4.14 -9.17 -15.82
C VAL A 24 4.90 -10.21 -16.62
N LYS A 25 4.36 -11.43 -16.78
CA LYS A 25 4.94 -12.47 -17.66
C LYS A 25 4.98 -12.04 -19.13
N THR A 26 3.94 -11.39 -19.63
CA THR A 26 3.92 -10.86 -21.01
C THR A 26 4.88 -9.69 -21.20
N LEU A 27 4.99 -8.82 -20.20
CA LEU A 27 6.02 -7.76 -20.18
C LEU A 27 7.43 -8.36 -20.26
N ILE A 28 7.75 -9.37 -19.44
CA ILE A 28 9.08 -10.00 -19.43
C ILE A 28 9.41 -10.59 -20.80
N LYS A 29 8.46 -11.29 -21.43
CA LYS A 29 8.64 -11.86 -22.79
C LYS A 29 8.94 -10.79 -23.85
N THR A 30 8.34 -9.61 -23.72
CA THR A 30 8.48 -8.49 -24.67
C THR A 30 9.52 -7.46 -24.26
N SER A 31 10.20 -7.68 -23.12
CA SER A 31 11.17 -6.75 -22.57
C SER A 31 12.43 -6.63 -23.45
N HIS A 32 12.84 -7.71 -24.11
CA HIS A 32 14.00 -7.71 -24.99
C HIS A 32 13.82 -6.88 -26.26
N SER A 33 12.58 -6.68 -26.72
CA SER A 33 12.27 -5.85 -27.89
C SER A 33 12.00 -4.39 -27.54
N MET A 34 11.90 -4.05 -26.26
CA MET A 34 11.59 -2.70 -25.80
C MET A 34 12.87 -1.89 -25.58
N ASP A 35 12.86 -0.64 -26.01
CA ASP A 35 13.94 0.28 -25.70
C ASP A 35 13.82 0.86 -24.28
N LYS A 36 14.97 1.21 -23.72
CA LYS A 36 15.09 1.75 -22.37
C LYS A 36 14.33 3.06 -22.15
N LEU A 37 14.23 3.90 -23.19
CA LEU A 37 13.58 5.20 -23.07
C LEU A 37 12.07 5.03 -22.96
N THR A 38 11.49 4.13 -23.77
CA THR A 38 10.08 3.74 -23.70
C THR A 38 9.75 3.13 -22.34
N PHE A 39 10.56 2.19 -21.83
CA PHE A 39 10.34 1.60 -20.50
C PHE A 39 10.33 2.66 -19.38
N ARG A 40 11.28 3.61 -19.40
CA ARG A 40 11.33 4.72 -18.43
C ARG A 40 10.13 5.65 -18.54
N ARG A 41 9.67 5.92 -19.77
CA ARG A 41 8.44 6.72 -19.99
C ARG A 41 7.22 5.98 -19.44
N MET A 42 7.11 4.67 -19.65
CA MET A 42 6.05 3.84 -19.07
C MET A 42 6.09 3.82 -17.53
N ILE A 43 7.28 3.77 -16.92
CA ILE A 43 7.41 3.88 -15.45
C ILE A 43 6.89 5.24 -14.97
N LYS A 44 7.31 6.34 -15.61
CA LYS A 44 6.87 7.69 -15.23
C LYS A 44 5.36 7.86 -15.38
N LEU A 45 4.81 7.39 -16.49
CA LEU A 45 3.37 7.37 -16.74
C LEU A 45 2.63 6.54 -15.68
N GLY A 46 3.13 5.33 -15.39
CA GLY A 46 2.55 4.44 -14.39
C GLY A 46 2.60 5.03 -12.98
N LEU A 47 3.70 5.69 -12.60
CA LEU A 47 3.80 6.42 -11.33
C LEU A 47 2.82 7.59 -11.28
N GLY A 48 2.72 8.39 -12.34
CA GLY A 48 1.79 9.51 -12.38
C GLY A 48 0.33 9.07 -12.31
N PHE A 49 -0.01 7.97 -12.97
CA PHE A 49 -1.32 7.32 -12.86
C PHE A 49 -1.58 6.82 -11.43
N LEU A 50 -0.62 6.11 -10.80
CA LEU A 50 -0.79 5.58 -9.45
C LEU A 50 -0.90 6.68 -8.39
N GLN A 51 -0.15 7.77 -8.54
CA GLN A 51 -0.20 8.93 -7.66
C GLN A 51 -1.49 9.75 -7.83
N GLY A 52 -2.22 9.56 -8.93
CA GLY A 52 -3.35 10.43 -9.32
C GLY A 52 -2.90 11.82 -9.76
N SER A 53 -1.62 12.01 -10.10
CA SER A 53 -1.07 13.28 -10.58
C SER A 53 -1.32 13.49 -12.07
N LEU A 54 -1.53 12.40 -12.82
CA LEU A 54 -1.94 12.44 -14.22
C LEU A 54 -3.43 12.14 -14.34
N GLY A 55 -4.16 13.03 -15.01
CA GLY A 55 -5.56 12.80 -15.38
C GLY A 55 -5.70 11.71 -16.44
N GLN A 56 -6.94 11.24 -16.66
CA GLN A 56 -7.23 10.22 -17.69
C GLN A 56 -6.85 10.70 -19.09
N GLU A 57 -7.11 11.97 -19.41
CA GLU A 57 -6.82 12.58 -20.72
C GLU A 57 -5.30 12.71 -20.97
N GLU A 58 -4.54 13.07 -19.94
CA GLU A 58 -3.08 13.18 -20.01
C GLU A 58 -2.44 11.80 -20.18
N CYS A 59 -2.96 10.79 -19.46
CA CYS A 59 -2.52 9.41 -19.63
C CYS A 59 -2.78 8.89 -21.05
N GLU A 60 -3.95 9.21 -21.62
CA GLU A 60 -4.29 8.85 -23.00
C GLU A 60 -3.37 9.55 -24.01
N ALA A 61 -3.07 10.84 -23.82
CA ALA A 61 -2.17 11.59 -24.69
C ALA A 61 -0.74 11.01 -24.68
N VAL A 62 -0.21 10.68 -23.50
CA VAL A 62 1.13 10.07 -23.38
C VAL A 62 1.15 8.66 -23.98
N MET A 63 0.09 7.87 -23.80
CA MET A 63 -0.01 6.54 -24.43
C MET A 63 -0.07 6.64 -25.96
N LYS A 64 -0.81 7.61 -26.53
CA LYS A 64 -0.82 7.85 -27.99
C LYS A 64 0.58 8.17 -28.52
N GLN A 65 1.32 9.04 -27.83
CA GLN A 65 2.71 9.36 -28.19
C GLN A 65 3.65 8.15 -28.13
N LEU A 66 3.48 7.26 -27.15
CA LEU A 66 4.26 6.02 -27.05
C LEU A 66 3.98 5.09 -28.23
N CYS A 67 2.71 4.94 -28.62
CA CYS A 67 2.33 4.17 -29.80
C CYS A 67 2.89 4.77 -31.11
N GLU A 68 2.85 6.09 -31.27
CA GLU A 68 3.33 6.80 -32.46
C GLU A 68 4.87 6.72 -32.61
N SER A 69 5.60 6.74 -31.49
CA SER A 69 7.07 6.62 -31.52
C SER A 69 7.56 5.24 -31.98
N SER A 70 6.67 4.24 -32.01
CA SER A 70 6.95 2.85 -32.34
C SER A 70 6.78 2.52 -33.83
N HIS A 71 7.01 3.48 -34.75
CA HIS A 71 7.17 3.38 -36.22
C HIS A 71 6.28 2.47 -37.11
N THR A 72 5.30 1.74 -36.59
CA THR A 72 4.24 1.07 -37.35
C THR A 72 2.96 1.10 -36.52
N ALA A 73 2.05 2.02 -36.83
CA ALA A 73 0.73 2.10 -36.19
C ALA A 73 -0.19 0.99 -36.72
N THR A 74 0.16 -0.27 -36.44
CA THR A 74 -0.75 -1.40 -36.59
C THR A 74 -1.55 -1.58 -35.30
N GLU A 75 -2.77 -2.10 -35.41
CA GLU A 75 -3.61 -2.41 -34.23
C GLU A 75 -2.89 -3.33 -33.23
N GLU A 76 -2.04 -4.23 -33.74
CA GLU A 76 -1.21 -5.13 -32.94
C GLU A 76 -0.12 -4.39 -32.13
N SER A 77 0.52 -3.37 -32.71
CA SER A 77 1.55 -2.57 -32.03
C SER A 77 0.97 -1.77 -30.85
N VAL A 78 -0.22 -1.21 -31.05
CA VAL A 78 -0.98 -0.50 -30.00
C VAL A 78 -1.35 -1.47 -28.88
N LEU A 79 -1.90 -2.63 -29.22
CA LEU A 79 -2.28 -3.64 -28.23
C LEU A 79 -1.08 -4.13 -27.41
N ASN A 80 0.06 -4.38 -28.08
CA ASN A 80 1.30 -4.77 -27.41
C ASN A 80 1.79 -3.69 -26.44
N THR A 81 1.75 -2.41 -26.84
CA THR A 81 2.13 -1.28 -25.98
C THR A 81 1.23 -1.17 -24.75
N CYS A 82 -0.08 -1.37 -24.91
CA CYS A 82 -1.04 -1.39 -23.81
C CYS A 82 -0.79 -2.56 -22.84
N ILE A 83 -0.52 -3.76 -23.35
CA ILE A 83 -0.21 -4.94 -22.53
C ILE A 83 1.08 -4.71 -21.75
N GLN A 84 2.11 -4.14 -22.40
CA GLN A 84 3.37 -3.78 -21.75
C GLN A 84 3.15 -2.77 -20.63
N TYR A 85 2.39 -1.70 -20.89
CA TYR A 85 2.06 -0.71 -19.87
C TYR A 85 1.31 -1.33 -18.69
N ALA A 86 0.32 -2.19 -18.94
CA ALA A 86 -0.39 -2.91 -17.88
C ALA A 86 0.55 -3.78 -17.03
N GLY A 87 1.53 -4.43 -17.67
CA GLY A 87 2.59 -5.16 -16.99
C GLY A 87 3.46 -4.26 -16.11
N VAL A 88 3.86 -3.08 -16.61
CA VAL A 88 4.66 -2.10 -15.85
C VAL A 88 3.89 -1.59 -14.63
N VAL A 89 2.61 -1.23 -14.78
CA VAL A 89 1.78 -0.78 -13.65
C VAL A 89 1.60 -1.89 -12.62
N SER A 90 1.40 -3.12 -13.06
CA SER A 90 1.28 -4.29 -12.17
C SER A 90 2.58 -4.57 -11.42
N LEU A 91 3.72 -4.47 -12.11
CA LEU A 91 5.04 -4.59 -11.52
C LEU A 91 5.30 -3.47 -10.51
N LEU A 92 5.00 -2.22 -10.85
CA LEU A 92 5.15 -1.08 -9.95
C LEU A 92 4.26 -1.23 -8.71
N ARG A 93 3.01 -1.67 -8.84
CA ARG A 93 2.14 -1.94 -7.68
C ARG A 93 2.72 -3.00 -6.74
N ALA A 94 3.34 -4.06 -7.28
CA ALA A 94 3.99 -5.08 -6.48
C ALA A 94 5.29 -4.55 -5.83
N ALA A 95 6.14 -3.91 -6.62
CA ALA A 95 7.40 -3.32 -6.20
C ALA A 95 7.21 -2.25 -5.12
N LEU A 96 6.18 -1.41 -5.24
CA LEU A 96 5.90 -0.35 -4.29
C LEU A 96 5.28 -0.86 -2.98
N ARG A 97 4.86 -2.13 -2.89
CA ARG A 97 4.40 -2.76 -1.65
C ARG A 97 5.53 -3.38 -0.84
N VAL A 98 6.73 -3.48 -1.41
CA VAL A 98 7.90 -4.02 -0.72
C VAL A 98 8.31 -3.05 0.39
N ASN A 99 8.47 -3.57 1.61
CA ASN A 99 9.02 -2.79 2.71
C ASN A 99 10.54 -2.64 2.57
N THR A 100 10.95 -1.40 2.35
CA THR A 100 12.36 -1.01 2.17
C THR A 100 13.19 -1.09 3.46
N LEU A 101 12.55 -1.28 4.63
CA LEU A 101 13.24 -1.47 5.90
C LEU A 101 13.74 -2.90 6.10
N THR A 102 13.15 -3.86 5.38
CA THR A 102 13.30 -5.30 5.63
C THR A 102 13.95 -5.98 4.44
N ALA A 103 13.51 -5.61 3.24
CA ALA A 103 14.11 -6.01 2.00
C ALA A 103 15.35 -5.14 1.71
N ARG A 104 16.47 -5.81 1.43
CA ARG A 104 17.67 -5.13 0.96
C ARG A 104 17.60 -4.93 -0.56
N GLN A 105 18.22 -3.85 -1.03
CA GLN A 105 18.21 -3.47 -2.45
C GLN A 105 18.86 -4.52 -3.36
N ASP A 106 19.95 -5.15 -2.90
CA ASP A 106 20.66 -6.22 -3.61
C ASP A 106 19.78 -7.47 -3.80
N VAL A 107 19.06 -7.87 -2.75
CA VAL A 107 18.11 -9.00 -2.81
C VAL A 107 16.96 -8.69 -3.76
N PHE A 108 16.40 -7.49 -3.68
CA PHE A 108 15.31 -7.06 -4.55
C PHE A 108 15.74 -7.01 -6.04
N LEU A 109 16.95 -6.52 -6.33
CA LEU A 109 17.48 -6.51 -7.69
C LEU A 109 17.69 -7.93 -8.23
N ALA A 110 18.29 -8.82 -7.41
CA ALA A 110 18.47 -10.22 -7.77
C ALA A 110 17.13 -10.90 -8.07
N ASP A 111 16.10 -10.66 -7.26
CA ASP A 111 14.76 -11.20 -7.48
C ASP A 111 14.14 -10.73 -8.80
N LEU A 112 14.25 -9.44 -9.14
CA LEU A 112 13.77 -8.92 -10.42
C LEU A 112 14.50 -9.55 -11.62
N THR A 113 15.82 -9.75 -11.50
CA THR A 113 16.60 -10.43 -12.55
C THR A 113 16.25 -11.92 -12.65
N ASN A 114 15.97 -12.59 -11.52
CA ASN A 114 15.56 -13.99 -11.48
C ASN A 114 14.18 -14.20 -12.12
N ILE A 115 13.30 -13.21 -12.04
CA ILE A 115 12.01 -13.20 -12.72
C ILE A 115 12.17 -13.06 -14.25
N GLY A 116 13.37 -12.70 -14.74
CA GLY A 116 13.70 -12.57 -16.16
C GLY A 116 13.64 -11.13 -16.68
N LEU A 117 13.54 -10.13 -15.80
CA LEU A 117 13.60 -8.73 -16.20
C LEU A 117 15.06 -8.34 -16.53
N PRO A 118 15.33 -7.68 -17.67
CA PRO A 118 16.67 -7.18 -17.99
C PRO A 118 17.24 -6.30 -16.86
N GLU A 119 18.52 -6.47 -16.56
CA GLU A 119 19.18 -5.78 -15.42
C GLU A 119 19.04 -4.26 -15.49
N GLU A 120 19.04 -3.68 -16.70
CA GLU A 120 18.83 -2.25 -16.89
C GLU A 120 17.46 -1.77 -16.41
N PHE A 121 16.43 -2.56 -16.68
CA PHE A 121 15.05 -2.28 -16.28
C PHE A 121 14.85 -2.55 -14.79
N ALA A 122 15.46 -3.62 -14.27
CA ALA A 122 15.47 -3.93 -12.85
C ALA A 122 16.13 -2.79 -12.04
N SER A 123 17.25 -2.24 -12.52
CA SER A 123 17.93 -1.09 -11.90
C SER A 123 17.04 0.16 -11.85
N ASP A 124 16.30 0.46 -12.92
CA ASP A 124 15.40 1.61 -12.95
C ASP A 124 14.22 1.41 -11.97
N VAL A 125 13.66 0.20 -11.85
CA VAL A 125 12.64 -0.11 -10.83
C VAL A 125 13.21 -0.04 -9.41
N CYS A 126 14.44 -0.52 -9.18
CA CYS A 126 15.11 -0.39 -7.88
C CYS A 126 15.26 1.07 -7.45
N LYS A 127 15.60 1.98 -8.39
CA LYS A 127 15.69 3.42 -8.10
C LYS A 127 14.35 4.03 -7.72
N VAL A 128 13.23 3.52 -8.25
CA VAL A 128 11.90 3.98 -7.85
C VAL A 128 11.57 3.55 -6.42
N VAL A 129 11.93 2.32 -6.05
CA VAL A 129 11.61 1.75 -4.72
C VAL A 129 12.53 2.29 -3.62
N TYR A 130 13.84 2.32 -3.87
CA TYR A 130 14.86 2.71 -2.87
C TYR A 130 15.40 4.13 -3.07
N GLY A 131 14.93 4.86 -4.08
CA GLY A 131 15.38 6.23 -4.33
C GLY A 131 14.77 7.25 -3.37
N SER A 132 15.33 8.46 -3.38
CA SER A 132 14.87 9.58 -2.55
C SER A 132 13.42 9.99 -2.79
N ALA A 133 12.91 9.79 -4.01
CA ALA A 133 11.53 10.09 -4.39
C ALA A 133 10.49 9.16 -3.73
N ARG A 134 10.90 8.05 -3.11
CA ARG A 134 10.00 7.06 -2.51
C ARG A 134 9.07 7.66 -1.46
N LEU A 135 9.60 8.53 -0.59
CA LEU A 135 8.81 9.15 0.47
C LEU A 135 7.67 10.02 -0.08
N ASP A 136 7.91 10.72 -1.20
CA ASP A 136 6.90 11.56 -1.83
C ASP A 136 5.89 10.71 -2.61
N ILE A 137 6.34 9.63 -3.25
CA ILE A 137 5.47 8.63 -3.87
C ILE A 137 4.50 8.06 -2.83
N ASP A 138 5.01 7.63 -1.66
CA ASP A 138 4.16 7.03 -0.61
C ASP A 138 3.13 8.01 -0.06
N LYS A 139 3.53 9.27 0.20
CA LYS A 139 2.59 10.30 0.65
C LYS A 139 1.44 10.49 -0.34
N GLN A 140 1.75 10.57 -1.63
CA GLN A 140 0.75 10.75 -2.69
C GLN A 140 -0.14 9.52 -2.85
N LEU A 141 0.43 8.31 -2.77
CA LEU A 141 -0.34 7.07 -2.81
C LEU A 141 -1.31 6.99 -1.63
N ILE A 142 -0.87 7.36 -0.42
CA ILE A 142 -1.72 7.38 0.77
C ILE A 142 -2.85 8.41 0.62
N SER A 143 -2.59 9.59 0.05
CA SER A 143 -3.64 10.60 -0.16
C SER A 143 -4.66 10.20 -1.21
N THR A 144 -4.24 9.46 -2.24
CA THR A 144 -5.10 9.06 -3.36
C THR A 144 -5.86 7.75 -3.09
N THR A 145 -5.36 6.92 -2.16
CA THR A 145 -5.99 5.65 -1.79
C THR A 145 -7.24 5.89 -0.94
N PRO A 146 -8.39 5.23 -1.23
CA PRO A 146 -9.56 5.32 -0.38
C PRO A 146 -9.24 4.79 1.02
N ALA A 147 -9.23 5.69 2.00
CA ALA A 147 -9.00 5.37 3.40
C ALA A 147 -10.33 5.21 4.15
N LEU A 148 -10.32 4.38 5.20
CA LEU A 148 -11.42 4.36 6.16
C LEU A 148 -11.52 5.72 6.87
N PRO A 149 -12.73 6.17 7.23
CA PRO A 149 -12.89 7.38 8.02
C PRO A 149 -12.04 7.32 9.29
N VAL A 150 -11.20 8.31 9.49
CA VAL A 150 -10.31 8.41 10.65
C VAL A 150 -11.00 9.29 11.69
N MET A 151 -10.81 8.99 12.97
CA MET A 151 -11.28 9.85 14.05
C MET A 151 -10.39 11.11 14.12
N THR A 152 -10.98 12.26 13.86
CA THR A 152 -10.28 13.56 13.85
C THR A 152 -10.34 14.21 15.23
N ASN A 153 -11.46 14.07 15.92
CA ASN A 153 -11.67 14.72 17.22
C ASN A 153 -12.49 13.82 18.16
N LEU A 154 -12.21 13.93 19.46
CA LEU A 154 -12.96 13.28 20.52
C LEU A 154 -13.16 14.25 21.68
N ASN A 155 -14.41 14.65 21.88
CA ASN A 155 -14.84 15.48 23.00
C ASN A 155 -15.61 14.63 24.00
N TRP A 156 -15.40 14.87 25.30
CA TRP A 156 -16.10 14.14 26.35
C TRP A 156 -16.59 15.07 27.44
N ARG A 157 -17.69 14.67 28.10
CA ARG A 157 -18.19 15.31 29.32
C ARG A 157 -18.82 14.26 30.23
N VAL A 158 -18.80 14.54 31.53
CA VAL A 158 -19.45 13.69 32.53
C VAL A 158 -20.74 14.36 32.95
N GLU A 159 -21.84 13.65 32.77
CA GLU A 159 -23.17 14.06 33.20
C GLU A 159 -23.53 13.26 34.45
N VAL A 160 -24.10 13.93 35.46
CA VAL A 160 -24.58 13.27 36.68
C VAL A 160 -26.08 13.47 36.75
N THR A 161 -26.83 12.36 36.69
CA THR A 161 -28.28 12.42 36.86
C THR A 161 -28.59 12.47 38.36
N ILE A 162 -29.30 13.51 38.80
CA ILE A 162 -29.73 13.66 40.20
C ILE A 162 -31.21 13.25 40.29
N SER A 163 -31.48 12.08 40.86
CA SER A 163 -32.86 11.67 41.17
C SER A 163 -33.26 12.11 42.59
N SER A 164 -34.33 12.90 42.70
CA SER A 164 -34.83 13.50 43.95
C SER A 164 -35.95 12.71 44.64
N SER A 165 -35.99 11.38 44.49
CA SER A 165 -36.95 10.53 45.21
C SER A 165 -36.51 10.27 46.66
N TRP A 166 -37.43 10.45 47.60
CA TRP A 166 -37.21 10.46 49.06
C TRP A 166 -36.56 9.18 49.64
N LEU A 167 -36.60 8.05 48.94
CA LEU A 167 -36.10 6.75 49.45
C LEU A 167 -34.72 6.33 48.93
N SER A 168 -34.17 6.96 47.90
CA SER A 168 -32.79 6.71 47.46
C SER A 168 -32.31 7.80 46.50
N ARG A 169 -31.43 8.69 46.97
CA ARG A 169 -30.68 9.58 46.08
C ARG A 169 -29.66 8.73 45.34
N VAL A 170 -29.93 8.39 44.08
CA VAL A 170 -28.96 7.73 43.21
C VAL A 170 -28.29 8.81 42.36
N LEU A 171 -26.98 8.95 42.55
CA LEU A 171 -26.10 9.74 41.69
C LEU A 171 -25.47 8.75 40.70
N ASP A 172 -26.02 8.65 39.49
CA ASP A 172 -25.45 7.79 38.45
C ASP A 172 -24.70 8.65 37.41
N PRO A 173 -23.35 8.65 37.43
CA PRO A 173 -22.55 9.36 36.45
C PRO A 173 -22.54 8.62 35.09
N VAL A 174 -22.74 9.37 34.02
CA VAL A 174 -22.70 8.88 32.64
C VAL A 174 -21.71 9.73 31.85
N VAL A 175 -20.85 9.08 31.06
CA VAL A 175 -19.89 9.77 30.19
C VAL A 175 -20.49 9.94 28.80
N THR A 176 -20.67 11.18 28.36
CA THR A 176 -21.09 11.49 26.99
C THR A 176 -19.84 11.73 26.14
N LEU A 177 -19.69 10.94 25.08
CA LEU A 177 -18.59 11.00 24.12
C LEU A 177 -19.11 11.50 22.77
N ARG A 178 -18.43 12.48 22.17
CA ARG A 178 -18.67 12.96 20.82
C ARG A 178 -17.42 12.75 19.99
N LEU A 179 -17.57 12.00 18.90
CA LEU A 179 -16.51 11.70 17.94
C LEU A 179 -16.81 12.44 16.64
N GLU A 180 -15.78 13.00 16.03
CA GLU A 180 -15.85 13.60 14.69
C GLU A 180 -14.91 12.81 13.78
N THR A 181 -15.42 12.35 12.65
CA THR A 181 -14.67 11.57 11.66
C THR A 181 -14.25 12.43 10.47
N SER A 182 -13.22 12.00 9.75
CA SER A 182 -12.66 12.73 8.60
C SER A 182 -13.64 12.95 7.44
N ASN A 183 -14.73 12.18 7.38
CA ASN A 183 -15.83 12.35 6.42
C ASN A 183 -16.87 13.41 6.87
N GLY A 184 -16.61 14.14 7.96
CA GLY A 184 -17.52 15.15 8.50
C GLY A 184 -18.69 14.60 9.33
N SER A 185 -18.76 13.28 9.54
CA SER A 185 -19.79 12.70 10.41
C SER A 185 -19.47 12.93 11.88
N SER A 186 -20.51 13.17 12.69
CA SER A 186 -20.38 13.27 14.15
C SER A 186 -21.21 12.20 14.83
N HIS A 187 -20.58 11.43 15.70
CA HIS A 187 -21.21 10.36 16.47
C HIS A 187 -21.18 10.73 17.95
N THR A 188 -22.35 10.84 18.58
CA THR A 188 -22.46 11.08 20.02
C THR A 188 -23.11 9.88 20.69
N PHE A 189 -22.49 9.37 21.74
CA PHE A 189 -23.04 8.27 22.53
C PHE A 189 -22.73 8.42 24.02
N GLN A 190 -23.57 7.80 24.84
CA GLN A 190 -23.48 7.84 26.30
C GLN A 190 -23.01 6.48 26.82
N VAL A 191 -22.08 6.53 27.78
CA VAL A 191 -21.44 5.34 28.35
C VAL A 191 -21.55 5.40 29.87
N PRO A 192 -22.29 4.47 30.50
CA PRO A 192 -22.26 4.31 31.96
C PRO A 192 -20.84 3.95 32.44
N VAL A 193 -20.49 4.32 33.67
CA VAL A 193 -19.13 4.08 34.21
C VAL A 193 -18.69 2.62 34.11
N SER A 194 -19.59 1.67 34.33
CA SER A 194 -19.31 0.23 34.19
C SER A 194 -18.83 -0.14 32.78
N ARG A 195 -19.47 0.39 31.74
CA ARG A 195 -19.09 0.19 30.33
C ARG A 195 -17.86 1.00 29.95
N PHE A 196 -17.66 2.16 30.57
CA PHE A 196 -16.49 3.00 30.32
C PHE A 196 -15.20 2.29 30.75
N HIS A 197 -15.21 1.59 31.88
CA HIS A 197 -14.07 0.78 32.30
C HIS A 197 -13.77 -0.37 31.34
N GLN A 198 -14.80 -1.02 30.81
CA GLN A 198 -14.65 -2.04 29.77
C GLN A 198 -14.02 -1.45 28.51
N LEU A 199 -14.53 -0.31 28.02
CA LEU A 199 -13.97 0.38 26.85
C LEU A 199 -12.50 0.73 27.05
N ARG A 200 -12.15 1.31 28.21
CA ARG A 200 -10.76 1.64 28.56
C ARG A 200 -9.85 0.41 28.52
N PHE A 201 -10.29 -0.70 29.11
CA PHE A 201 -9.52 -1.94 29.11
C PHE A 201 -9.34 -2.50 27.69
N THR A 202 -10.41 -2.53 26.90
CA THR A 202 -10.36 -3.02 25.51
C THR A 202 -9.41 -2.19 24.66
N VAL A 203 -9.47 -0.85 24.75
CA VAL A 203 -8.57 0.04 24.01
C VAL A 203 -7.12 -0.16 24.43
N ALA A 204 -6.85 -0.25 25.73
CA ALA A 204 -5.50 -0.52 26.23
C ALA A 204 -4.95 -1.88 25.74
N SER A 205 -5.79 -2.92 25.75
CA SER A 205 -5.41 -4.24 25.24
C SER A 205 -5.12 -4.22 23.74
N LEU A 206 -5.94 -3.51 22.95
CA LEU A 206 -5.72 -3.36 21.51
C LEU A 206 -4.41 -2.60 21.23
N LEU A 207 -4.14 -1.51 21.95
CA LEU A 207 -2.89 -0.77 21.81
C LEU A 207 -1.68 -1.64 22.14
N HIS A 208 -1.76 -2.44 23.21
CA HIS A 208 -0.70 -3.38 23.57
C HIS A 208 -0.49 -4.46 22.49
N GLN A 209 -1.57 -5.00 21.92
CA GLN A 209 -1.50 -5.95 20.82
C GLN A 209 -0.89 -5.30 19.55
N MET A 210 -1.26 -4.07 19.23
CA MET A 210 -0.68 -3.32 18.10
C MET A 210 0.82 -3.07 18.29
N GLU A 211 1.25 -2.76 19.50
CA GLU A 211 2.68 -2.62 19.83
C GLU A 211 3.42 -3.95 19.68
N ALA A 212 2.86 -5.04 20.21
CA ALA A 212 3.41 -6.38 20.04
C ALA A 212 3.50 -6.78 18.55
N LEU A 213 2.49 -6.44 17.74
CA LEU A 213 2.50 -6.66 16.29
C LEU A 213 3.60 -5.86 15.61
N LYS A 214 3.78 -4.58 15.96
CA LYS A 214 4.86 -3.74 15.42
C LYS A 214 6.25 -4.30 15.74
N LEU A 215 6.42 -4.90 16.92
CA LEU A 215 7.68 -5.53 17.32
C LEU A 215 7.86 -6.93 16.74
N SER A 216 6.77 -7.57 16.31
CA SER A 216 6.78 -8.93 15.78
C SER A 216 7.65 -9.03 14.52
N PRO A 217 8.37 -10.16 14.33
CA PRO A 217 9.20 -10.37 13.15
C PRO A 217 8.38 -10.40 11.85
N ILE A 218 7.05 -10.57 11.91
CA ILE A 218 6.16 -10.56 10.75
C ILE A 218 6.01 -9.13 10.19
N CYS A 219 5.80 -8.12 11.04
CA CYS A 219 5.79 -6.71 10.61
C CYS A 219 7.19 -6.13 10.35
N LYS A 220 8.26 -6.81 10.79
CA LYS A 220 9.64 -6.55 10.36
C LYS A 220 10.04 -7.34 9.11
N LYS A 221 9.10 -8.03 8.46
CA LYS A 221 9.36 -8.80 7.23
C LYS A 221 8.42 -8.42 6.09
N LEU A 222 7.18 -8.02 6.42
CA LEU A 222 6.25 -7.34 5.49
C LEU A 222 6.66 -5.91 5.25
#